data_AF-A0A1G7W5L5-F1
#
_entry.id   AF-A0A1G7W5L5-F1
#
_cell.length_a   1.000
_cell.length_b   1.000
_cell.length_c   1.000
_cell.angle_alpha   90.00
_cell.angle_beta   90.00
_cell.angle_gamma   90.00
#
_symmetry.space_group_name_H-M   'P 1'
#
loop_
_entity.id
_entity.type
_entity.pdbx_description
1 polymer ?
#
loop_
_entity_poly.entity_id
_entity_poly.type
_entity_poly.pdbx_seq_one_letter_code
_entity_poly.pdbx_strand_id
1 'polypeptide(L)' 'MLSSYMENTPNTDFVYQLENLQQEITQLRESMYKIAKEKNSLCHPEVVEISQLLDQKLNLHARVSNRRSH' A
#
# COMPACT_ATOMS: atom_id res chain seq x y z
N MET A 1 -5.54 -29.56 -29.50
CA MET A 1 -5.50 -28.14 -29.92
C MET A 1 -6.80 -27.48 -29.50
N LEU A 2 -6.82 -26.91 -28.30
CA LEU A 2 -7.81 -25.93 -27.83
C LEU A 2 -7.08 -25.10 -26.75
N SER A 3 -6.03 -24.40 -27.19
CA SER A 3 -5.54 -23.23 -26.46
C SER A 3 -6.64 -22.17 -26.46
N SER A 4 -6.69 -21.40 -25.38
CA SER A 4 -7.47 -20.15 -25.24
C SER A 4 -8.77 -20.20 -24.43
N TYR A 5 -8.71 -20.74 -23.21
CA TYR A 5 -9.60 -20.29 -22.12
C TYR A 5 -8.78 -19.86 -20.90
N MET A 6 -7.71 -19.10 -21.11
CA MET A 6 -7.25 -18.19 -20.06
C MET A 6 -8.09 -16.93 -20.18
N GLU A 7 -9.30 -16.99 -19.65
CA GLU A 7 -10.02 -15.78 -19.24
C GLU A 7 -9.10 -15.03 -18.28
N ASN A 8 -8.49 -13.95 -18.77
CA ASN A 8 -7.89 -12.94 -17.92
C ASN A 8 -8.99 -12.39 -17.03
N THR A 9 -9.11 -12.91 -15.81
CA THR A 9 -10.06 -12.42 -14.81
C THR A 9 -9.51 -11.12 -14.22
N PRO A 10 -10.10 -9.95 -14.51
CA PRO A 10 -9.63 -8.65 -13.98
C PRO A 10 -9.65 -8.59 -12.44
N ASN A 11 -10.37 -9.50 -11.78
CA ASN A 11 -10.42 -9.61 -10.33
C ASN A 11 -9.08 -10.06 -9.70
N THR A 12 -8.29 -10.89 -10.36
CA THR A 12 -7.04 -11.43 -9.78
C THR A 12 -5.96 -10.34 -9.72
N ASP A 13 -5.80 -9.59 -10.82
CA ASP A 13 -4.84 -8.48 -10.88
C ASP A 13 -5.18 -7.38 -9.86
N PHE A 14 -6.46 -7.12 -9.65
CA PHE A 14 -6.91 -6.13 -8.67
C PHE A 14 -6.63 -6.58 -7.22
N VAL A 15 -6.93 -7.84 -6.89
CA VAL A 15 -6.63 -8.40 -5.56
C VAL A 15 -5.12 -8.35 -5.30
N TYR A 16 -4.31 -8.72 -6.29
CA TYR A 16 -2.86 -8.65 -6.21
C TYR A 16 -2.35 -7.20 -5.99
N GLN A 17 -2.91 -6.22 -6.71
CA GLN A 17 -2.58 -4.81 -6.50
C GLN A 17 -2.95 -4.33 -5.10
N LEU A 18 -4.08 -4.77 -4.56
CA LEU A 18 -4.50 -4.40 -3.21
C LEU A 18 -3.60 -5.03 -2.13
N GLU A 19 -3.24 -6.30 -2.29
CA GLU A 19 -2.33 -7.02 -1.39
C GLU A 19 -0.94 -6.37 -1.39
N ASN A 20 -0.39 -6.05 -2.56
CA ASN A 20 0.88 -5.33 -2.67
C ASN A 20 0.83 -3.97 -1.97
N LEU A 21 -0.25 -3.21 -2.19
CA LEU A 21 -0.42 -1.91 -1.56
C LEU A 21 -0.53 -2.01 -0.03
N GLN A 22 -1.21 -3.04 0.46
CA GLN A 22 -1.31 -3.33 1.90
C GLN A 22 0.05 -3.72 2.49
N GLN A 23 0.86 -4.49 1.74
CA GLN A 23 2.22 -4.84 2.15
C GLN A 23 3.11 -3.59 2.24
N GLU A 24 3.05 -2.71 1.23
CA GLU A 24 3.79 -1.44 1.24
C GLU A 24 3.40 -0.55 2.44
N ILE A 25 2.10 -0.43 2.75
CA ILE A 25 1.60 0.30 3.92
C ILE A 25 2.18 -0.27 5.21
N THR A 26 2.26 -1.60 5.31
CA THR A 26 2.81 -2.28 6.50
C THR A 26 4.29 -1.98 6.66
N GLN A 27 5.08 -2.09 5.59
CA GLN A 27 6.51 -1.78 5.60
C GLN A 27 6.81 -0.32 5.95
N LEU A 28 5.98 0.62 5.46
CA LEU A 28 6.12 2.04 5.78
C LEU A 28 5.83 2.32 7.25
N ARG A 29 4.82 1.67 7.85
CA ARG A 29 4.52 1.79 9.28
C ARG A 29 5.67 1.29 10.15
N GLU A 30 6.22 0.13 9.81
CA GLU A 30 7.36 -0.45 10.52
C GLU A 30 8.59 0.46 10.41
N SER A 31 8.86 0.98 9.21
CA SER A 31 9.99 1.89 8.96
C SER A 31 9.84 3.20 9.72
N MET A 32 8.64 3.80 9.70
CA MET A 32 8.32 5.02 10.45
C MET A 32 8.54 4.82 11.96
N TYR A 33 8.04 3.70 12.51
CA TYR A 33 8.21 3.38 13.93
C TYR A 33 9.68 3.18 14.29
N LYS A 34 10.43 2.44 13.47
CA LYS A 34 11.86 2.21 13.67
C LYS A 34 12.63 3.52 13.70
N ILE A 35 12.43 4.40 12.72
CA ILE A 35 13.14 5.68 12.63
C ILE A 35 12.71 6.63 13.74
N ALA A 36 11.42 6.71 14.06
CA ALA A 36 10.93 7.51 15.18
C ALA A 36 11.59 7.09 16.51
N LYS A 37 11.76 5.78 16.70
CA LYS A 37 12.45 5.22 17.87
C LYS A 37 13.96 5.51 17.85
N GLU A 38 14.62 5.33 16.71
CA GLU A 38 16.06 5.59 16.55
C GLU A 38 16.41 7.07 16.73
N LYS A 39 15.59 7.98 16.18
CA LYS A 39 15.78 9.43 16.27
C LYS A 39 15.21 10.03 17.55
N ASN A 40 14.43 9.26 18.31
CA ASN A 40 13.67 9.69 19.49
C ASN A 40 12.84 10.96 19.24
N SER A 41 12.26 11.07 18.04
CA SER A 41 11.49 12.24 17.62
C SER A 41 10.51 11.90 16.52
N LEU A 42 9.24 12.23 16.74
CA LEU A 42 8.17 12.08 15.74
C LEU A 42 8.21 13.18 14.67
N CYS A 43 8.91 14.29 14.94
CA CYS A 43 9.02 15.43 14.03
C CYS A 43 10.35 15.43 13.27
N HIS A 44 11.15 14.37 13.39
CA HIS A 44 12.38 14.25 12.63
C HIS A 44 12.05 14.26 11.12
N PRO A 45 12.81 14.98 10.27
CA PRO A 45 12.50 15.09 8.84
C PRO A 45 12.25 13.74 8.16
N GLU A 46 13.10 12.74 8.41
CA GLU A 46 12.92 11.38 7.88
C GLU A 46 11.60 10.70 8.32
N VAL A 47 11.13 10.95 9.56
CA VAL A 47 9.84 10.41 10.04
C VAL A 47 8.68 11.08 9.33
N VAL A 48 8.79 12.40 9.12
CA VAL A 48 7.78 13.20 8.41
C VAL A 48 7.70 12.79 6.93
N GLU A 49 8.84 12.53 6.27
CA GLU A 49 8.86 12.04 4.90
C GLU A 49 8.15 10.69 4.77
N ILE A 50 8.42 9.76 5.70
CA ILE A 50 7.76 8.45 5.69
C ILE A 50 6.28 8.58 6.03
N SER A 51 5.89 9.47 6.94
CA SER A 51 4.47 9.69 7.26
C SER A 51 3.71 10.24 6.05
N GLN A 52 4.31 11.17 5.30
CA GLN A 52 3.72 11.70 4.06
C GLN A 52 3.56 10.61 3.00
N LEU A 53 4.57 9.75 2.84
CA LEU A 53 4.49 8.61 1.91
C LEU A 53 3.41 7.60 2.34
N LEU A 54 3.32 7.32 3.65
CA LEU A 54 2.29 6.46 4.20
C LEU A 54 0.88 7.02 3.93
N ASP A 55 0.67 8.32 4.12
CA ASP A 55 -0.60 8.99 3.81
C ASP A 55 -0.96 8.87 2.33
N GLN A 56 0.00 9.00 1.42
CA GLN A 56 -0.24 8.81 -0.01
C GLN A 56 -0.72 7.37 -0.32
N LYS A 57 -0.09 6.36 0.30
CA LYS A 57 -0.46 4.95 0.09
C LYS A 57 -1.80 4.60 0.72
N LEU A 58 -2.11 5.11 1.91
CA LEU A 58 -3.41 4.96 2.55
C LEU A 58 -4.54 5.58 1.72
N ASN A 59 -4.31 6.77 1.16
CA ASN A 59 -5.26 7.42 0.25
C ASN A 59 -5.47 6.61 -1.03
N LEU A 60 -4.40 6.07 -1.61
CA LEU A 60 -4.51 5.19 -2.77
C LEU A 60 -5.32 3.93 -2.43
N HIS A 61 -5.05 3.29 -1.29
CA HIS A 61 -5.76 2.10 -0.84
C HIS A 61 -7.24 2.39 -0.65
N ALA A 62 -7.59 3.49 0.03
CA ALA A 62 -8.98 3.91 0.21
C ALA A 62 -9.69 4.15 -1.12
N ARG A 63 -9.03 4.78 -2.11
CA ARG A 63 -9.59 4.99 -3.46
C ARG A 63 -9.84 3.68 -4.19
N VAL A 64 -8.89 2.76 -4.12
CA VAL A 64 -8.99 1.44 -4.76
C VAL A 64 -10.09 0.61 -4.09
N SER A 65 -10.17 0.59 -2.76
CA SER A 65 -11.23 -0.10 -2.02
C SER A 65 -12.62 0.49 -2.28
N ASN A 66 -12.78 1.81 -2.30
CA ASN A 66 -14.07 2.46 -2.52
C ASN A 66 -14.64 2.23 -3.92
N ARG A 67 -13.78 2.06 -4.95
CA ARG A 67 -14.22 1.68 -6.30
C ARG A 67 -14.88 0.31 -6.38
N ARG A 68 -14.74 -0.53 -5.36
CA ARG A 68 -15.38 -1.86 -5.28
C ARG A 68 -16.77 -1.82 -4.64
N SER A 69 -17.14 -0.73 -3.97
CA SER A 69 -18.43 -0.56 -3.28
C SER A 69 -19.50 0.18 -4.11
N HIS A 70 -19.26 0.37 -5.41
CA HIS A 70 -20.22 0.86 -6.42
C HIS A 70 -20.21 -0.10 -7.61
#